data_AF-A0A2L1K146-F1
#
_entry.id   AF-A0A2L1K146-F1
#
_cell.length_a   1.000
_cell.length_b   1.000
_cell.length_c   1.000
_cell.angle_alpha   90.00
_cell.angle_beta   90.00
_cell.angle_gamma   90.00
#
_symmetry.space_group_name_H-M   'P 1'
#
loop_
_entity.id
_entity.type
_entity.pdbx_description
1 polymer ?
#
loop_
_entity_poly.entity_id
_entity_poly.type
_entity_poly.pdbx_seq_one_letter_code
_entity_poly.pdbx_strand_id
1 'polypeptide(L)' 'MADLKSTFLDVYSKLKSELLNDPAFEFTDDSREWVDRMLDYNV' A
#
# COMPACT_ATOMS: atom_id res chain seq x y z
N MET A 1 21.96 -13.39 -8.76
CA MET A 1 20.80 -13.69 -7.88
C MET A 1 19.85 -12.53 -8.03
N ALA A 2 18.62 -12.77 -8.48
CA ALA A 2 17.62 -11.71 -8.56
C ALA A 2 17.39 -11.13 -7.16
N ASP A 3 17.36 -9.81 -7.03
CA ASP A 3 17.05 -9.14 -5.77
C ASP A 3 15.55 -9.31 -5.48
N LEU A 4 15.22 -10.47 -4.93
CA LEU A 4 13.85 -10.87 -4.61
C LEU A 4 13.24 -9.93 -3.56
N LYS A 5 14.07 -9.33 -2.70
CA LYS A 5 13.65 -8.36 -1.71
C LYS A 5 13.22 -7.05 -2.36
N SER A 6 14.01 -6.54 -3.30
CA SER A 6 13.64 -5.37 -4.11
C SER A 6 12.36 -5.63 -4.90
N THR A 7 12.24 -6.82 -5.49
CA THR A 7 11.04 -7.21 -6.25
C THR A 7 9.80 -7.26 -5.34
N PHE A 8 9.95 -7.79 -4.13
CA PHE A 8 8.87 -7.83 -3.14
C PHE A 8 8.43 -6.42 -2.71
N LEU A 9 9.39 -5.53 -2.43
CA LEU A 9 9.09 -4.15 -2.06
C LEU A 9 8.38 -3.40 -3.19
N ASP A 10 8.82 -3.58 -4.44
CA ASP A 10 8.17 -2.96 -5.61
C ASP A 10 6.72 -3.43 -5.76
N VAL A 11 6.45 -4.73 -5.56
CA VAL A 11 5.10 -5.28 -5.64
C VAL A 11 4.24 -4.79 -4.48
N TYR A 12 4.77 -4.78 -3.25
CA TYR A 12 4.08 -4.27 -2.08
C TYR A 12 3.70 -2.79 -2.26
N SER A 13 4.62 -1.95 -2.71
CA SER A 13 4.35 -0.52 -2.97
C SER A 13 3.28 -0.31 -4.04
N LYS A 14 3.23 -1.14 -5.08
CA LYS A 14 2.18 -1.08 -6.10
C LYS A 14 0.81 -1.46 -5.53
N LEU A 15 0.73 -2.59 -4.83
CA LEU A 15 -0.51 -3.07 -4.23
C LEU A 15 -1.04 -2.10 -3.16
N LYS A 16 -0.15 -1.52 -2.35
CA LYS A 16 -0.51 -0.48 -1.38
C LYS A 16 -1.14 0.74 -2.05
N SER A 17 -0.54 1.22 -3.14
CA SER A 17 -1.07 2.35 -3.91
C SER A 17 -2.41 2.04 -4.56
N GLU A 18 -2.57 0.84 -5.13
CA GLU A 18 -3.84 0.40 -5.73
C GLU A 18 -4.96 0.36 -4.67
N LEU A 19 -4.67 -0.15 -3.47
CA LEU A 19 -5.65 -0.23 -2.37
C LEU A 19 -6.05 1.16 -1.85
N LEU A 20 -5.09 2.07 -1.69
CA LEU A 20 -5.35 3.43 -1.21
C LEU A 20 -6.07 4.31 -2.24
N ASN A 21 -6.05 3.93 -3.52
CA ASN A 21 -6.73 4.63 -4.62
C ASN A 21 -7.91 3.83 -5.18
N ASP A 22 -8.45 2.87 -4.42
CA ASP A 22 -9.54 2.02 -4.88
C ASP A 22 -10.81 2.85 -5.14
N PRO A 23 -11.34 2.89 -6.37
CA PRO A 23 -12.56 3.63 -6.71
C PRO A 23 -13.82 3.06 -6.06
N ALA A 24 -13.78 1.85 -5.50
CA ALA A 24 -14.88 1.26 -4.75
C ALA A 24 -15.08 1.90 -3.37
N PHE A 25 -14.09 2.65 -2.87
CA PHE A 25 -14.17 3.33 -1.58
C PHE A 25 -13.78 4.81 -1.70
N GLU A 26 -14.66 5.71 -1.27
CA GLU A 26 -14.36 7.13 -1.19
C GLU A 26 -13.49 7.41 0.05
N PHE A 27 -12.17 7.32 -0.14
CA PHE A 27 -11.22 7.72 0.90
C PHE A 27 -11.27 9.23 1.12
N THR A 28 -11.48 9.65 2.37
CA THR A 28 -11.06 10.96 2.86
C THR A 28 -9.56 10.96 3.14
N ASP A 29 -8.92 12.13 3.16
CA ASP A 29 -7.48 12.25 3.45
C ASP A 29 -7.10 11.55 4.77
N ASP A 30 -7.90 11.74 5.83
CA ASP A 30 -7.71 11.10 7.14
C ASP A 30 -7.81 9.56 7.05
N SER A 31 -8.80 9.04 6.32
CA SER A 31 -8.99 7.59 6.18
C SER A 31 -7.87 6.94 5.37
N ARG A 32 -7.35 7.65 4.35
CA ARG A 32 -6.23 7.22 3.54
C ARG A 32 -4.94 7.17 4.35
N GLU A 33 -4.65 8.20 5.12
CA GLU A 33 -3.46 8.25 5.97
C GLU A 33 -3.51 7.18 7.07
N TRP A 34 -4.69 6.93 7.63
CA TRP A 34 -4.87 5.85 8.60
C TRP A 34 -4.56 4.48 7.99
N VAL A 35 -5.10 4.16 6.81
CA VAL A 35 -4.86 2.87 6.14
C VAL A 35 -3.41 2.74 5.69
N ASP A 36 -2.79 3.81 5.20
CA ASP A 36 -1.38 3.83 4.80
C ASP A 36 -0.43 3.45 5.96
N ARG A 37 -0.66 4.04 7.14
CA ARG A 37 0.11 3.74 8.36
C ARG A 37 -0.21 2.35 8.92
N MET A 38 -1.47 1.93 8.86
CA MET A 38 -1.90 0.61 9.32
C MET A 38 -1.23 -0.51 8.53
N LEU A 39 -1.10 -0.37 7.21
CA LEU A 39 -0.45 -1.35 6.35
C LEU A 39 1.05 -1.47 6.66
N ASP A 40 1.76 -0.36 6.82
CA ASP A 40 3.20 -0.39 7.12
C ASP A 40 3.52 -0.89 8.54
N TYR A 41 2.54 -0.86 9.45
CA TYR A 41 2.73 -1.33 10.82
C TYR A 41 2.43 -2.82 10.97
N ASN A 42 1.47 -3.36 10.21
CA ASN A 42 0.94 -4.71 10.41
C ASN A 42 1.36 -5.74 9.35
N VAL A 43 1.90 -5.31 8.20
CA VAL A 43 2.27 -6.16 7.06
C VAL A 43 3.75 -6.00 6.73
#